data_AF-A0A0K2DRF3-F1
#
_entry.id   AF-A0A0K2DRF3-F1
#
_cell.length_a   1.000
_cell.length_b   1.000
_cell.length_c   1.000
_cell.angle_alpha   90.00
_cell.angle_beta   90.00
_cell.angle_gamma   90.00
#
_symmetry.space_group_name_H-M   'P 1'
#
loop_
_entity.id
_entity.type
_entity.pdbx_description
1 polymer ?
#
loop_
_entity_poly.entity_id
_entity_poly.type
_entity_poly.pdbx_seq_one_letter_code
_entity_poly.pdbx_strand_id
1 'polypeptide(L)' 'EEDDKAQRDRVEAKNGLENYAYSMKNTLSDSNVSGKLDDSDKATLNKEIDAALEWLSSNQEATKEEYE' A
#
# COMPACT_ATOMS: atom_id res chain seq x y z
N GLU A 1 3.58 -24.81 -13.85
CA GLU A 1 3.43 -23.70 -14.81
C GLU A 1 2.32 -22.73 -14.42
N GLU A 2 1.04 -23.15 -14.39
CA GLU A 2 -0.07 -22.26 -14.00
C GLU A 2 -0.02 -21.87 -12.52
N ASP A 3 0.22 -22.82 -11.62
CA ASP A 3 0.41 -22.55 -10.18
C ASP A 3 1.60 -21.61 -9.92
N ASP A 4 2.74 -21.82 -10.62
CA ASP A 4 3.90 -20.93 -10.51
C ASP A 4 3.59 -19.52 -11.02
N LYS A 5 2.77 -19.39 -12.06
CA LYS A 5 2.31 -18.10 -12.57
C LYS A 5 1.37 -17.43 -11.58
N ALA A 6 0.40 -18.14 -11.02
CA ALA A 6 -0.51 -17.61 -10.02
C ALA A 6 0.23 -17.13 -8.76
N GLN A 7 1.24 -17.88 -8.31
CA GLN A 7 2.10 -17.48 -7.21
C GLN A 7 2.92 -16.23 -7.52
N ARG A 8 3.53 -16.15 -8.71
CA ARG A 8 4.26 -14.96 -9.15
C ARG A 8 3.35 -13.73 -9.22
N ASP A 9 2.20 -13.84 -9.89
CA ASP A 9 1.26 -12.74 -10.05
C ASP A 9 0.74 -12.24 -8.69
N ARG A 10 0.49 -13.15 -7.74
CA ARG A 10 0.11 -12.81 -6.36
C ARG A 10 1.22 -12.03 -5.63
N VAL A 11 2.47 -12.47 -5.74
CA VAL A 11 3.63 -11.80 -5.13
C VAL A 11 3.85 -10.42 -5.77
N GLU A 12 3.69 -10.30 -7.08
CA GLU A 12 3.79 -9.01 -7.77
C GLU A 12 2.70 -8.04 -7.33
N ALA A 13 1.45 -8.50 -7.19
CA ALA A 13 0.35 -7.67 -6.68
C ALA A 13 0.60 -7.19 -5.25
N LYS A 14 1.02 -8.10 -4.35
CA LYS A 14 1.42 -7.74 -2.98
C LYS A 14 2.51 -6.68 -2.95
N ASN A 15 3.58 -6.90 -3.71
CA ASN A 15 4.70 -5.95 -3.79
C ASN A 15 4.27 -4.62 -4.40
N GLY A 16 3.32 -4.64 -5.34
CA GLY A 16 2.73 -3.44 -5.93
C GLY A 16 2.04 -2.57 -4.89
N LEU A 17 1.14 -3.17 -4.09
CA LEU A 17 0.42 -2.46 -3.03
C LEU A 17 1.37 -1.96 -1.94
N GLU A 18 2.32 -2.80 -1.50
CA GLU A 18 3.31 -2.43 -0.48
C GLU A 18 4.17 -1.24 -0.92
N ASN A 19 4.71 -1.29 -2.15
CA ASN A 19 5.51 -0.21 -2.70
C ASN A 19 4.70 1.07 -2.86
N TYR A 20 3.44 0.98 -3.31
CA TYR A 20 2.57 2.14 -3.44
C TYR A 20 2.30 2.78 -2.08
N ALA A 21 1.93 2.00 -1.06
CA ALA A 21 1.67 2.49 0.28
C ALA A 21 2.90 3.19 0.89
N TYR A 22 4.10 2.61 0.77
CA TYR A 22 5.33 3.26 1.22
C TYR A 22 5.70 4.50 0.41
N SER A 23 5.50 4.48 -0.91
CA SER A 23 5.71 5.66 -1.76
C SER A 23 4.82 6.81 -1.32
N MET A 24 3.53 6.54 -1.10
CA MET A 24 2.57 7.52 -0.59
C MET A 24 2.96 8.06 0.78
N LYS A 25 3.42 7.20 1.70
CA LYS A 25 3.91 7.63 3.03
C LYS A 25 5.08 8.61 2.92
N ASN A 26 6.03 8.32 2.03
CA ASN A 26 7.16 9.21 1.77
C ASN A 26 6.71 10.53 1.14
N THR A 27 5.78 10.49 0.17
CA THR A 27 5.20 11.68 -0.45
C THR A 27 4.46 12.56 0.56
N LEU A 28 3.71 11.99 1.51
CA LEU A 28 3.05 12.76 2.56
C LEU A 28 4.02 13.30 3.62
N SER A 29 5.21 12.73 3.74
CA SER A 29 6.27 13.26 4.61
C SER A 29 7.02 14.43 3.96
N ASP A 30 6.91 14.63 2.65
CA ASP A 30 7.49 15.77 1.95
C ASP A 30 6.74 17.07 2.32
N SER A 31 7.48 18.09 2.78
CA SER A 31 6.92 19.38 3.18
C SER A 31 6.27 20.14 2.02
N ASN A 32 6.69 19.91 0.77
CA ASN A 32 6.09 20.51 -0.42
C ASN A 32 4.71 19.94 -0.75
N VAL A 33 4.41 18.73 -0.29
CA VAL A 33 3.12 18.07 -0.48
C VAL A 33 2.27 18.24 0.76
N SER A 34 2.78 17.87 1.93
CA SER A 34 2.06 18.05 3.20
C SER A 34 1.71 19.52 3.45
N GLY A 35 2.57 20.48 3.10
CA GLY A 35 2.25 21.91 3.22
C GLY A 35 1.03 22.37 2.41
N LYS A 36 0.56 21.58 1.44
CA LYS A 36 -0.61 21.86 0.59
C LYS A 36 -1.89 21.16 1.03
N LEU A 37 -1.80 20.22 1.97
CA LEU A 37 -2.93 19.48 2.51
C LEU A 37 -3.36 20.11 3.83
N ASP A 38 -4.66 20.09 4.11
CA ASP A 38 -5.12 20.40 5.45
C ASP A 38 -4.81 19.25 6.42
N ASP A 39 -4.90 19.51 7.72
CA ASP A 39 -4.52 18.54 8.74
C ASP A 39 -5.49 17.35 8.82
N SER A 40 -6.75 17.54 8.41
CA SER A 40 -7.75 16.46 8.35
C SER A 40 -7.43 15.48 7.22
N ASP A 41 -7.09 16.00 6.04
CA ASP A 41 -6.69 15.22 4.89
C ASP A 41 -5.39 14.46 5.16
N LYS A 42 -4.39 15.12 5.76
CA LYS A 42 -3.15 14.44 6.19
C LYS A 42 -3.42 13.31 7.16
N ALA A 43 -4.24 13.54 8.18
CA ALA A 43 -4.53 12.53 9.19
C ALA A 43 -5.27 11.34 8.57
N THR A 44 -6.22 11.60 7.69
CA THR A 44 -6.98 10.56 6.98
C THR A 44 -6.05 9.75 6.08
N LEU A 45 -5.23 10.40 5.25
CA LEU A 45 -4.32 9.72 4.33
C LEU A 45 -3.27 8.87 5.07
N ASN A 46 -2.66 9.39 6.13
CA ASN A 46 -1.71 8.61 6.93
C ASN A 46 -2.38 7.38 7.58
N LYS A 47 -3.61 7.54 8.10
CA LYS A 47 -4.37 6.44 8.68
C LYS A 47 -4.65 5.34 7.66
N GLU A 48 -5.14 5.70 6.47
CA GLU A 48 -5.46 4.70 5.43
C GLU A 48 -4.20 3.99 4.92
N ILE A 49 -3.07 4.71 4.78
CA ILE A 49 -1.78 4.10 4.40
C ILE A 49 -1.30 3.13 5.48
N ASP A 50 -1.34 3.52 6.75
CA ASP A 50 -0.93 2.64 7.85
C ASP A 50 -1.85 1.42 7.96
N ALA A 51 -3.15 1.59 7.75
CA ALA A 51 -4.11 0.49 7.71
C ALA A 51 -3.83 -0.49 6.55
N ALA A 52 -3.48 0.01 5.36
CA ALA A 52 -3.11 -0.83 4.23
C ALA A 52 -1.83 -1.63 4.51
N LEU A 53 -0.81 -1.02 5.13
CA LEU A 53 0.43 -1.70 5.51
C LEU A 53 0.22 -2.76 6.62
N GLU A 54 -0.65 -2.45 7.60
CA GLU A 54 -1.03 -3.41 8.64
C GLU A 54 -1.81 -4.60 8.06
N TRP A 55 -2.73 -4.32 7.13
CA TRP A 55 -3.47 -5.34 6.41
C TRP A 55 -2.52 -6.23 5.58
N LEU A 56 -1.58 -5.66 4.83
CA LEU A 56 -0.55 -6.42 4.09
C LEU A 56 0.29 -7.32 4.99
N SER A 57 0.64 -6.83 6.18
CA SER A 57 1.43 -7.58 7.17
C SER A 57 0.65 -8.77 7.74
N SER A 58 -0.67 -8.61 7.92
CA SER A 58 -1.57 -9.61 8.49
C SER A 58 -2.10 -10.61 7.45
N ASN A 59 -2.11 -10.24 6.17
CA ASN A 59 -2.72 -11.01 5.10
C ASN A 59 -1.68 -11.42 4.04
N GLN A 60 -0.55 -11.98 4.45
CA GLN A 60 0.56 -12.31 3.53
C GLN A 60 0.23 -13.35 2.46
N GLU A 61 -0.87 -14.09 2.62
CA GLU A 61 -1.33 -15.12 1.70
C GLU A 61 -2.62 -14.74 0.96
N ALA A 62 -3.06 -13.48 1.04
CA ALA A 62 -4.24 -12.98 0.32
C ALA A 62 -4.17 -13.24 -1.18
N THR A 63 -5.32 -13.28 -1.84
CA THR A 63 -5.37 -13.49 -3.29
C THR A 63 -4.84 -12.28 -4.05
N LYS A 64 -4.54 -12.47 -5.33
CA LYS A 64 -4.14 -11.37 -6.20
C LYS A 64 -5.20 -10.25 -6.19
N GLU A 65 -6.47 -10.63 -6.27
CA GLU A 65 -7.62 -9.71 -6.31
C GLU A 65 -7.81 -8.95 -5.00
N GLU A 66 -7.32 -9.46 -3.87
CA GLU A 66 -7.36 -8.75 -2.59
C GLU A 66 -6.20 -7.74 -2.45
N TYR A 67 -5.11 -7.92 -3.20
CA TYR A 67 -3.99 -6.99 -3.25
C TYR A 67 -4.15 -5.85 -4.28
N GLU A 68 -5.08 -5.98 -5.23
CA GLU A 68 -5.38 -5.00 -6.30
C GLU A 68 -6.60 -4.13 -5.99
#